data_AF-A0A0J6L308-F1
#
_entry.id   AF-A0A0J6L308-F1
#
_cell.length_a   1.000
_cell.length_b   1.000
_cell.length_c   1.000
_cell.angle_alpha   90.00
_cell.angle_beta   90.00
_cell.angle_gamma   90.00
#
_symmetry.space_group_name_H-M   'P 1'
#
loop_
_entity.id
_entity.type
_entity.pdbx_description
1 polymer ?
#
loop_
_entity_poly.entity_id
_entity_poly.type
_entity_poly.pdbx_seq_one_letter_code
_entity_poly.pdbx_strand_id
1 'polypeptide(L)'
;MPDDNELVTKKLHIRDVEILSPKEAFQKLKQGDFDPIMSFKAGDTLVITDYNIGYYADTKGFSQPIYVFQVRLNDNDSWSQPISARK
;
A
#
# COMPACT_ATOMS: atom_id res chain seq x y z
N MET A 1 34.73 20.71 18.37
CA MET A 1 33.98 20.12 17.24
C MET A 1 32.58 19.94 17.76
N PRO A 2 31.54 20.58 17.19
CA PRO A 2 30.19 20.28 17.63
C PRO A 2 29.78 18.94 17.01
N ASP A 3 29.31 18.03 17.87
CA ASP A 3 28.59 16.82 17.51
C ASP A 3 27.47 17.18 16.52
N ASP A 4 27.53 16.56 15.35
CA ASP A 4 26.47 16.58 14.35
C ASP A 4 25.28 15.85 14.97
N ASN A 5 24.39 16.62 15.59
CA ASN A 5 23.18 16.15 16.23
C ASN A 5 22.30 15.50 15.17
N GLU A 6 22.41 14.18 15.06
CA GLU A 6 21.56 13.30 14.27
C GLU A 6 20.11 13.67 14.57
N LEU A 7 19.47 14.37 13.63
CA LEU A 7 18.05 14.69 13.67
C LEU A 7 17.27 13.39 13.49
N VAL A 8 17.22 12.58 14.54
CA VAL A 8 16.22 11.52 14.71
C VAL A 8 14.88 12.22 14.64
N THR A 9 14.32 12.23 13.43
CA THR A 9 13.00 12.77 13.16
C THR A 9 12.04 11.77 13.79
N LYS A 10 11.77 11.94 15.08
CA LYS A 10 10.85 11.11 15.84
C LYS A 10 9.52 11.14 15.10
N LYS A 11 9.10 10.01 14.53
CA LYS A 11 7.79 9.89 13.88
C LYS A 11 6.72 10.21 14.94
N LEU A 12 6.20 11.43 14.90
CA LEU A 12 5.14 11.85 15.82
C LEU A 12 3.86 11.11 15.45
N HIS A 13 3.27 10.47 16.44
CA HIS A 13 1.89 10.00 16.33
C HIS A 13 0.98 11.23 16.18
N ILE A 14 0.22 11.28 15.08
CA ILE A 14 -0.66 12.41 14.78
C ILE A 14 -2.09 12.14 15.26
N ARG A 15 -2.61 10.94 15.01
CA ARG A 15 -3.94 10.49 15.41
C ARG A 15 -4.12 9.00 15.18
N ASP A 16 -5.07 8.41 15.89
CA ASP A 16 -5.65 7.11 15.56
C ASP A 16 -6.60 7.21 14.37
N VAL A 17 -6.63 6.17 13.54
CA VAL A 17 -7.54 6.04 12.40
C VAL A 17 -8.12 4.63 12.36
N GLU A 18 -9.41 4.54 12.03
CA GLU A 18 -10.02 3.25 11.71
C GLU A 18 -9.50 2.77 10.35
N ILE A 19 -9.05 1.52 10.30
CA ILE A 19 -8.57 0.88 9.08
C ILE A 19 -9.55 -0.19 8.60
N LEU A 20 -9.58 -0.37 7.29
CA LEU A 20 -10.27 -1.46 6.61
C LEU A 20 -9.79 -2.81 7.13
N SER A 21 -10.68 -3.79 7.17
CA SER A 21 -10.29 -5.19 7.33
C SER A 21 -9.54 -5.67 6.07
N PRO A 22 -8.69 -6.70 6.15
CA PRO A 22 -8.02 -7.28 4.98
C PRO A 22 -9.01 -7.68 3.86
N LYS A 23 -10.18 -8.19 4.27
CA LYS A 23 -11.28 -8.54 3.34
C LYS A 23 -11.80 -7.32 2.57
N GLU A 24 -11.97 -6.18 3.24
CA GLU A 24 -12.46 -4.94 2.63
C GLU A 24 -11.41 -4.35 1.67
N ALA A 25 -10.14 -4.35 2.08
CA ALA A 25 -9.03 -3.93 1.22
C ALA A 25 -8.91 -4.81 -0.04
N PHE A 26 -9.10 -6.12 0.10
CA PHE A 26 -9.14 -7.04 -1.04
C PHE A 26 -10.32 -6.77 -1.98
N GLN A 27 -11.49 -6.36 -1.45
CA GLN A 27 -12.61 -5.98 -2.32
C GLN A 27 -12.30 -4.74 -3.15
N LYS A 28 -11.65 -3.71 -2.57
CA LYS A 28 -11.19 -2.53 -3.32
C LYS A 28 -10.24 -2.91 -4.45
N LEU A 29 -9.28 -3.77 -4.17
CA LEU A 29 -8.37 -4.31 -5.18
C LEU A 29 -9.13 -5.02 -6.30
N LYS A 30 -10.10 -5.88 -5.96
CA LYS A 30 -10.93 -6.59 -6.95
C LYS A 30 -11.79 -5.66 -7.80
N GLN A 31 -12.22 -4.52 -7.25
CA GLN A 31 -13.00 -3.52 -7.96
C GLN A 31 -12.15 -2.66 -8.91
N GLY A 32 -10.82 -2.81 -8.89
CA GLY A 32 -9.93 -1.97 -9.68
C GLY A 32 -9.79 -0.56 -9.11
N ASP A 33 -9.98 -0.38 -7.79
CA ASP A 33 -9.78 0.90 -7.09
C ASP A 33 -8.27 1.20 -6.93
N PHE A 34 -7.54 1.15 -8.04
CA PHE A 34 -6.12 1.45 -8.11
C PHE A 34 -5.72 1.87 -9.52
N ASP A 35 -4.71 2.72 -9.62
CA ASP A 35 -4.08 3.06 -10.89
C ASP A 35 -3.20 1.89 -11.35
N PRO A 36 -3.54 1.24 -12.48
CA PRO A 36 -2.76 0.12 -12.97
C PRO A 36 -1.43 0.60 -13.54
N ILE A 37 -0.34 0.00 -13.08
CA ILE A 37 1.03 0.29 -13.55
C ILE A 37 1.27 -0.33 -14.95
N MET A 38 0.37 -1.21 -15.39
CA MET A 38 0.48 -2.02 -16.61
C MET A 38 -0.90 -2.29 -17.20
N SER A 39 -0.95 -2.55 -18.51
CA SER A 39 -2.20 -2.80 -19.22
C SER A 39 -2.67 -4.24 -19.04
N PHE A 40 -3.96 -4.42 -18.75
CA PHE A 40 -4.61 -5.73 -18.67
C PHE A 40 -5.41 -6.02 -19.94
N LYS A 41 -5.49 -7.30 -20.31
CA LYS A 41 -6.33 -7.83 -21.38
C LYS A 41 -7.44 -8.69 -20.78
N ALA A 42 -8.58 -8.75 -21.47
CA ALA A 42 -9.64 -9.66 -21.09
C ALA A 42 -9.12 -11.11 -21.11
N GLY A 43 -9.35 -11.85 -20.02
CA GLY A 43 -8.83 -13.21 -19.83
C GLY A 43 -7.55 -13.28 -18.99
N ASP A 44 -6.92 -12.15 -18.67
CA ASP A 44 -5.78 -12.10 -17.75
C ASP A 44 -6.19 -12.56 -16.34
N THR A 45 -5.29 -13.27 -15.67
CA THR A 45 -5.48 -13.75 -14.30
C THR A 45 -4.53 -13.03 -13.35
N LEU A 46 -5.13 -12.41 -12.33
CA LEU A 46 -4.44 -11.76 -11.22
C LEU A 46 -4.49 -12.67 -9.99
N VAL A 47 -3.33 -13.05 -9.48
CA VAL A 47 -3.19 -13.89 -8.29
C VAL A 47 -2.57 -13.07 -7.18
N ILE A 48 -3.25 -12.99 -6.04
CA ILE A 48 -2.70 -12.39 -4.83
C ILE A 48 -1.96 -13.47 -4.07
N THR A 49 -0.66 -13.30 -3.88
CA THR A 49 0.20 -14.30 -3.25
C THR A 49 0.47 -14.00 -1.78
N ASP A 50 0.48 -12.72 -1.40
CA ASP A 50 0.75 -12.26 -0.03
C ASP A 50 0.18 -10.85 0.21
N TYR A 51 0.11 -10.43 1.47
CA TYR A 51 -0.20 -9.04 1.82
C TYR A 51 0.41 -8.62 3.17
N ASN A 52 0.75 -7.35 3.28
CA ASN A 52 1.24 -6.75 4.52
C ASN A 52 0.60 -5.36 4.76
N ILE A 53 0.66 -4.86 5.99
CA ILE A 53 0.27 -3.49 6.33
C ILE A 53 1.51 -2.61 6.48
N GLY A 54 1.60 -1.60 5.64
CA GLY A 54 2.68 -0.61 5.64
C GLY A 54 2.18 0.80 5.93
N TYR A 55 3.11 1.74 5.84
CA TYR A 55 2.82 3.17 5.92
C TYR A 55 3.43 3.89 4.73
N TYR A 56 2.65 4.75 4.08
CA TYR A 56 3.10 5.58 2.97
C TYR A 56 2.86 7.05 3.26
N ALA A 57 3.83 7.91 2.94
CA ALA A 57 3.71 9.33 3.12
C ALA A 57 2.83 9.92 2.00
N ASP A 58 1.74 10.57 2.37
CA ASP A 58 0.94 11.38 1.45
C ASP A 58 1.75 12.60 0.95
N THR A 59 1.26 13.26 -0.11
CA THR A 59 1.81 14.51 -0.67
C THR A 59 2.09 15.61 0.36
N LYS A 60 1.36 15.59 1.49
CA LYS A 60 1.54 16.53 2.61
C LYS A 60 2.56 16.08 3.67
N GLY A 61 3.29 14.98 3.45
CA GLY A 61 4.30 14.44 4.36
C GLY A 61 3.75 13.58 5.50
N PHE A 62 2.43 13.35 5.57
CA PHE A 62 1.83 12.53 6.62
C PHE A 62 1.83 11.05 6.24
N SER A 63 2.38 10.20 7.11
CA SER A 63 2.31 8.75 6.95
C SER A 63 0.89 8.22 7.19
N GLN A 64 0.34 7.51 6.21
CA GLN A 64 -0.97 6.88 6.28
C GLN A 64 -0.83 5.36 6.14
N PRO A 65 -1.67 4.56 6.81
CA PRO A 65 -1.63 3.11 6.70
C PRO A 65 -2.11 2.67 5.32
N ILE A 66 -1.42 1.70 4.74
CA ILE A 66 -1.74 1.08 3.46
C ILE A 66 -1.64 -0.44 3.55
N TYR A 67 -2.49 -1.15 2.83
CA TYR A 67 -2.27 -2.56 2.52
C TYR A 67 -1.40 -2.66 1.28
N VAL A 68 -0.37 -3.50 1.32
CA VAL A 68 0.48 -3.80 0.17
C VAL A 68 0.24 -5.24 -0.22
N PHE A 69 -0.44 -5.44 -1.35
CA PHE A 69 -0.71 -6.77 -1.90
C PHE A 69 0.38 -7.16 -2.88
N GLN A 70 0.91 -8.38 -2.76
CA GLN A 70 1.77 -8.97 -3.79
C GLN A 70 0.86 -9.60 -4.85
N VAL A 71 0.94 -9.07 -6.07
CA VAL A 71 0.10 -9.48 -7.19
C VAL A 71 0.96 -10.12 -8.26
N ARG A 72 0.48 -11.22 -8.84
CA ARG A 72 1.09 -11.92 -9.97
C ARG A 72 0.12 -11.95 -11.14
N LEU A 73 0.56 -11.50 -12.33
CA LEU A 73 -0.20 -11.56 -13.58
C LEU A 73 0.25 -12.76 -14.42
N ASN A 74 -0.69 -13.64 -14.77
CA ASN A 74 -0.48 -14.76 -15.70
C ASN A 74 0.82 -15.57 -15.46
N ASP A 75 1.18 -15.73 -14.19
CA ASP A 75 2.39 -16.42 -13.72
C ASP A 75 3.76 -15.79 -14.08
N ASN A 76 3.81 -14.66 -14.79
CA ASN A 76 5.07 -14.08 -15.27
C ASN A 76 5.46 -12.80 -14.53
N ASP A 77 4.56 -11.81 -14.51
CA ASP A 77 4.84 -10.51 -13.92
C ASP A 77 4.36 -10.47 -12.48
N SER A 78 5.12 -9.79 -11.60
CA SER A 78 4.70 -9.58 -10.22
C SER A 78 4.99 -8.15 -9.78
N TRP A 79 4.06 -7.57 -9.04
CA TRP A 79 4.25 -6.24 -8.46
C TRP A 79 3.58 -6.11 -7.09
N SER A 80 3.95 -5.05 -6.38
CA SER A 80 3.33 -4.65 -5.13
C SER A 80 2.25 -3.61 -5.40
N GLN A 81 1.00 -3.94 -5.12
CA GLN A 81 -0.14 -3.04 -5.28
C GLN A 81 -0.51 -2.42 -3.92
N PRO A 82 -0.22 -1.12 -3.69
CA PRO A 82 -0.67 -0.43 -2.50
C PRO A 82 -2.17 -0.09 -2.62
N ILE A 83 -2.91 -0.31 -1.55
CA ILE A 83 -4.32 0.06 -1.37
C ILE A 83 -4.43 0.85 -0.07
N SER A 84 -5.14 1.98 -0.10
CA SER A 84 -5.40 2.75 1.12
C SER A 84 -6.09 1.88 2.16
N ALA A 85 -5.51 1.76 3.36
CA ALA A 85 -6.12 1.02 4.46
C ALA A 85 -7.13 1.87 5.23
N ARG A 86 -7.30 3.15 4.89
CA ARG A 86 -8.25 4.02 5.59
C ARG A 86 -9.68 3.68 5.15
N LYS A 87 -10.55 3.61 6.13
CA LYS A 87 -11.99 3.41 5.92
C LYS A 87 -12.66 4.70 5.44
#